data_AF-A0A958PEN3-F1
#
_entry.id   AF-A0A958PEN3-F1
#
_cell.length_a   1.000
_cell.length_b   1.000
_cell.length_c   1.000
_cell.angle_alpha   90.00
_cell.angle_beta   90.00
_cell.angle_gamma   90.00
#
_symmetry.space_group_name_H-M   'P 1'
#
loop_
_entity.id
_entity.type
_entity.pdbx_description
1 polymer ?
#
loop_
_entity_poly.entity_id
_entity_poly.type
_entity_poly.pdbx_seq_one_letter_code
_entity_poly.pdbx_strand_id
1 'polypeptide(L)'
;LLMNVSWSDGHVEGFDEKIYSGDESALLNYGIYVKQRQARAGLRKASKLVSFYGGAIQYKTKKGENYSYFGQLIWQSKADHSSSMRFQQASEELFQFSGLDGIFNVDYPNLQRHMGFAKHELKWTFFQSQTLRMMYIATSTPRKQLQEKMKELVENYFSNYSTDPLKVCRSVSDADSVYSLSCESQLLQTSLQATDKMLIALKKMASLHDKDRKEFTLTYAKYGQYFLTNPFTIRLGMLLAGKGSRLDYSIEGEKINRYLSSYKTTEEGQLKKVDSQRNENDDAIVESNNLNRGRALILGNEKPYIINGL
;
A
#
# COMPACT_ATOMS: atom_id res chain seq x y z
N LEU A 1 10.69 13.81 27.91
CA LEU A 1 9.55 14.31 27.11
C LEU A 1 9.04 13.19 26.21
N LEU A 2 8.01 12.49 26.66
CA LEU A 2 7.23 11.58 25.83
C LEU A 2 6.37 12.45 24.92
N MET A 3 6.77 12.64 23.66
CA MET A 3 5.87 13.21 22.68
C MET A 3 4.86 12.12 22.32
N ASN A 4 3.61 12.29 22.74
CA ASN A 4 2.50 11.47 22.25
C ASN A 4 2.31 11.79 20.77
N VAL A 5 2.99 11.01 19.93
CA VAL A 5 2.87 11.09 18.48
C VAL A 5 1.97 9.95 18.03
N SER A 6 0.68 10.25 17.85
CA SER A 6 -0.31 9.32 17.32
C SER A 6 -0.37 9.38 15.78
N TRP A 7 -0.93 8.34 15.18
CA TRP A 7 -1.32 8.38 13.77
C TRP A 7 -2.49 9.34 13.59
N SER A 8 -2.55 10.04 12.46
CA SER A 8 -3.77 10.72 12.02
C SER A 8 -4.89 9.71 11.78
N ASP A 9 -6.15 10.11 11.98
CA ASP A 9 -7.35 9.28 11.70
C ASP A 9 -7.43 8.80 10.25
N GLY A 10 -6.75 9.51 9.36
CA GLY A 10 -6.72 9.28 7.93
C GLY A 10 -7.95 9.80 7.22
N HIS A 11 -7.78 10.21 5.98
CA HIS A 11 -8.85 10.78 5.18
C HIS A 11 -8.74 10.34 3.73
N VAL A 12 -9.84 10.49 2.99
CA VAL A 12 -9.91 10.24 1.56
C VAL A 12 -10.10 11.57 0.84
N GLU A 13 -9.22 11.86 -0.11
CA GLU A 13 -9.27 13.06 -0.95
C GLU A 13 -9.21 12.70 -2.43
N GLY A 14 -9.73 13.59 -3.28
CA GLY A 14 -9.72 13.42 -4.72
C GLY A 14 -9.07 14.61 -5.42
N PHE A 15 -8.31 14.33 -6.47
CA PHE A 15 -7.58 15.35 -7.24
C PHE A 15 -7.71 15.06 -8.73
N ASP A 16 -7.77 16.12 -9.52
CA ASP A 16 -7.84 16.05 -10.96
C ASP A 16 -6.65 16.84 -11.53
N GLU A 17 -5.87 16.22 -12.42
CA GLU A 17 -4.74 16.87 -13.07
C GLU A 17 -4.85 16.69 -14.59
N LYS A 18 -4.57 17.75 -15.34
CA LYS A 18 -4.50 17.69 -16.80
C LYS A 18 -3.11 18.05 -17.26
N ILE A 19 -2.48 17.12 -17.97
CA ILE A 19 -1.11 17.25 -18.47
C ILE A 19 -1.16 17.32 -20.00
N TYR A 20 -0.34 18.19 -20.58
CA TYR A 20 -0.19 18.33 -22.03
C TYR A 20 1.26 18.06 -22.45
N SER A 21 1.45 17.41 -23.60
CA SER A 21 2.74 17.20 -24.23
C SER A 21 2.57 17.25 -25.74
N GLY A 22 2.79 18.44 -26.34
CA GLY A 22 2.49 18.68 -27.75
C GLY A 22 0.99 18.51 -28.05
N ASP A 23 0.67 17.68 -29.05
CA ASP A 23 -0.71 17.36 -29.44
C ASP A 23 -1.36 16.28 -28.53
N GLU A 24 -0.65 15.82 -27.52
CA GLU A 24 -1.11 14.77 -26.61
C GLU A 24 -1.55 15.36 -25.27
N SER A 25 -2.56 14.75 -24.66
CA SER A 25 -3.02 15.18 -23.33
C SER A 25 -3.39 13.98 -22.47
N ALA A 26 -3.11 14.06 -21.18
CA ALA A 26 -3.57 13.13 -20.16
C ALA A 26 -4.49 13.87 -19.19
N LEU A 27 -5.68 13.32 -18.94
CA LEU A 27 -6.51 13.68 -17.80
C LEU A 27 -6.37 12.59 -16.75
N LEU A 28 -5.91 12.96 -15.57
CA LEU A 28 -5.66 12.08 -14.46
C LEU A 28 -6.67 12.40 -13.36
N ASN A 29 -7.40 11.39 -12.92
CA ASN A 29 -8.22 11.43 -11.73
C ASN A 29 -7.51 10.59 -10.65
N TYR A 30 -7.48 11.11 -9.44
CA TYR A 30 -6.91 10.43 -8.29
C TYR A 30 -7.89 10.42 -7.14
N GLY A 31 -7.92 9.30 -6.42
CA GLY A 31 -8.39 9.21 -5.06
C GLY A 31 -7.23 8.75 -4.20
N ILE A 32 -7.06 9.37 -3.03
CA ILE A 32 -5.98 9.07 -2.11
C ILE A 32 -6.59 8.84 -0.74
N TYR A 33 -6.33 7.68 -0.15
CA TYR A 33 -6.43 7.50 1.29
C TYR A 33 -5.03 7.68 1.88
N VAL A 34 -4.91 8.48 2.95
CA VAL A 34 -3.62 8.71 3.61
C VAL A 34 -3.74 8.73 5.12
N LYS A 35 -2.79 8.10 5.79
CA LYS A 35 -2.50 8.21 7.22
C LYS A 35 -1.04 8.56 7.41
N GLN A 36 -0.78 9.52 8.28
CA GLN A 36 0.59 9.92 8.60
C GLN A 36 0.81 10.06 10.09
N ARG A 37 2.08 9.91 10.47
CA ARG A 37 2.55 10.12 11.83
C ARG A 37 3.85 10.91 11.76
N GLN A 38 3.89 12.09 12.37
CA GLN A 38 5.07 12.96 12.34
C GLN A 38 5.55 13.27 13.76
N ALA A 39 6.84 13.08 14.00
CA ALA A 39 7.51 13.41 15.25
C ALA A 39 8.60 14.46 14.99
N ARG A 40 8.65 15.50 15.84
CA ARG A 40 9.66 16.56 15.74
C ARG A 40 10.25 16.89 17.11
N ALA A 41 11.57 16.75 17.25
CA ALA A 41 12.32 17.16 18.44
C ALA A 41 13.53 18.02 18.04
N GLY A 42 13.39 19.35 18.18
CA GLY A 42 14.37 20.30 17.67
C GLY A 42 14.51 20.21 16.14
N LEU A 43 15.73 19.93 15.66
CA LEU A 43 16.05 19.70 14.25
C LEU A 43 15.77 18.25 13.78
N ARG A 44 15.44 17.33 14.71
CA ARG A 44 15.20 15.93 14.36
C ARG A 44 13.76 15.75 13.94
N LYS A 45 13.54 15.26 12.72
CA LYS A 45 12.24 14.87 12.21
C LYS A 45 12.19 13.37 11.94
N ALA A 46 11.05 12.77 12.22
CA ALA A 46 10.72 11.43 11.77
C ALA A 46 9.27 11.42 11.29
N SER A 47 9.02 10.77 10.17
CA SER A 47 7.69 10.66 9.58
C SER A 47 7.41 9.24 9.16
N LYS A 48 6.16 8.81 9.33
CA LYS A 48 5.63 7.60 8.74
C LYS A 48 4.41 7.94 7.92
N LEU A 49 4.28 7.26 6.79
CA LEU A 49 3.20 7.45 5.83
C LEU A 49 2.67 6.08 5.44
N VAL A 50 1.35 5.95 5.45
CA VAL A 50 0.64 4.85 4.81
C VAL A 50 -0.41 5.48 3.91
N SER A 51 -0.36 5.17 2.62
CA SER A 51 -1.31 5.72 1.66
C SER A 51 -1.70 4.69 0.62
N PHE A 52 -2.94 4.81 0.13
CA PHE A 52 -3.42 4.05 -1.00
C PHE A 52 -3.98 5.02 -2.06
N TYR A 53 -3.48 4.88 -3.27
CA TYR A 53 -3.89 5.66 -4.44
C TYR A 53 -4.75 4.79 -5.34
N GLY A 54 -5.90 5.32 -5.77
CA GLY A 54 -6.62 4.87 -6.95
C GLY A 54 -6.45 5.90 -8.04
N GLY A 55 -5.84 5.52 -9.16
CA GLY A 55 -5.63 6.41 -10.30
C GLY A 55 -6.43 5.94 -11.51
N ALA A 56 -6.97 6.89 -12.26
CA ALA A 56 -7.59 6.67 -13.57
C ALA A 56 -7.05 7.71 -14.54
N ILE A 57 -6.56 7.25 -15.69
CA ILE A 57 -5.85 8.05 -16.68
C ILE A 57 -6.57 7.90 -18.01
N GLN A 58 -7.04 9.01 -18.56
CA GLN A 58 -7.51 9.13 -19.93
C GLN A 58 -6.42 9.83 -20.75
N TYR A 59 -5.83 9.15 -21.72
CA TYR A 59 -4.77 9.70 -22.55
C TYR A 59 -5.21 9.80 -24.00
N LYS A 60 -5.08 10.99 -24.56
CA LYS A 60 -5.42 11.31 -25.95
C LYS A 60 -4.14 11.44 -26.76
N THR A 61 -4.05 10.63 -27.82
CA THR A 61 -2.97 10.65 -28.82
C THR A 61 -3.52 10.92 -30.19
N LYS A 62 -2.62 11.15 -31.17
CA LYS A 62 -2.96 11.12 -32.60
C LYS A 62 -3.58 9.79 -33.05
N LYS A 63 -3.31 8.69 -32.35
CA LYS A 63 -3.83 7.34 -32.66
C LYS A 63 -5.18 7.05 -32.00
N GLY A 64 -5.70 7.97 -31.19
CA GLY A 64 -6.95 7.79 -30.46
C GLY A 64 -6.80 7.98 -28.96
N GLU A 65 -7.88 7.67 -28.27
CA GLU A 65 -8.02 7.82 -26.83
C GLU A 65 -7.89 6.46 -26.14
N ASN A 66 -7.08 6.41 -25.08
CA ASN A 66 -6.91 5.22 -24.25
C ASN A 66 -7.27 5.54 -22.81
N TYR A 67 -7.75 4.52 -22.10
CA TYR A 67 -8.12 4.60 -20.70
C TYR A 67 -7.40 3.52 -19.90
N SER A 68 -6.83 3.89 -18.77
CA SER A 68 -6.20 2.96 -17.85
C SER A 68 -6.41 3.37 -16.40
N TYR A 69 -6.32 2.42 -15.47
CA TYR A 69 -6.42 2.68 -14.05
C TYR A 69 -5.50 1.74 -13.27
N PHE A 70 -5.13 2.18 -12.08
CA PHE A 70 -4.22 1.45 -11.21
C PHE A 70 -4.49 1.73 -9.74
N GLY A 71 -4.10 0.80 -8.89
CA GLY A 71 -4.01 0.98 -7.46
C GLY A 71 -2.56 1.05 -7.01
N GLN A 72 -2.24 1.85 -6.00
CA GLN A 72 -0.92 1.80 -5.38
C GLN A 72 -0.99 1.97 -3.87
N LEU A 73 -0.44 1.01 -3.12
CA LEU A 73 -0.09 1.18 -1.72
C LEU A 73 1.32 1.77 -1.63
N ILE A 74 1.49 2.76 -0.77
CA ILE A 74 2.79 3.24 -0.30
C ILE A 74 2.83 3.13 1.22
N TRP A 75 3.86 2.49 1.74
CA TRP A 75 4.26 2.61 3.14
C TRP A 75 5.65 3.21 3.19
N GLN A 76 5.87 4.19 4.06
CA GLN A 76 7.16 4.85 4.21
C GLN A 76 7.46 5.13 5.68
N SER A 77 8.71 4.95 6.07
CA SER A 77 9.28 5.42 7.33
C SER A 77 10.55 6.20 7.02
N LYS A 78 10.61 7.45 7.46
CA LYS A 78 11.71 8.38 7.21
C LYS A 78 12.16 8.98 8.53
N ALA A 79 13.46 9.06 8.76
CA ALA A 79 14.03 9.77 9.90
C ALA A 79 15.30 10.49 9.49
N ASP A 80 15.38 11.79 9.78
CA ASP A 80 16.58 12.60 9.51
C ASP A 80 17.72 12.20 10.46
N HIS A 81 17.39 11.63 11.62
CA HIS A 81 18.34 11.16 12.63
C HIS A 81 17.87 9.82 13.19
N SER A 82 18.36 8.73 12.58
CA SER A 82 18.04 7.35 12.94
C SER A 82 19.16 6.69 13.74
N SER A 83 18.79 5.62 14.44
CA SER A 83 19.71 4.68 15.11
C SER A 83 19.49 3.28 14.54
N SER A 84 20.45 2.37 14.74
CA SER A 84 20.30 0.97 14.32
C SER A 84 19.00 0.34 14.82
N MET A 85 18.64 0.58 16.09
CA MET A 85 17.38 0.10 16.67
C MET A 85 16.14 0.69 15.99
N ARG A 86 16.09 2.01 15.73
CA ARG A 86 14.93 2.63 15.06
C ARG A 86 14.79 2.19 13.61
N PHE A 87 15.93 1.96 12.95
CA PHE A 87 16.01 1.42 11.61
C PHE A 87 15.44 -0.01 11.55
N GLN A 88 15.87 -0.89 12.45
CA GLN A 88 15.31 -2.25 12.55
C GLN A 88 13.82 -2.24 12.90
N GLN A 89 13.40 -1.37 13.83
CA GLN A 89 11.97 -1.17 14.16
C GLN A 89 11.13 -0.78 12.95
N ALA A 90 11.67 0.00 12.00
CA ALA A 90 10.94 0.34 10.78
C ALA A 90 10.65 -0.91 9.92
N SER A 91 11.63 -1.80 9.74
CA SER A 91 11.41 -3.09 9.05
C SER A 91 10.41 -3.98 9.79
N GLU A 92 10.53 -4.08 11.12
CA GLU A 92 9.59 -4.85 11.94
C GLU A 92 8.16 -4.31 11.85
N GLU A 93 7.98 -2.99 11.88
CA GLU A 93 6.67 -2.37 11.76
C GLU A 93 6.06 -2.57 10.36
N LEU A 94 6.88 -2.51 9.30
CA LEU A 94 6.40 -2.83 7.96
C LEU A 94 5.96 -4.29 7.84
N PHE A 95 6.71 -5.21 8.46
CA PHE A 95 6.34 -6.60 8.56
C PHE A 95 5.01 -6.79 9.32
N GLN A 96 4.90 -6.21 10.52
CA GLN A 96 3.67 -6.24 11.33
C GLN A 96 2.48 -5.61 10.63
N PHE A 97 2.70 -4.55 9.83
CA PHE A 97 1.67 -3.86 9.07
C PHE A 97 1.16 -4.70 7.89
N SER A 98 2.08 -5.28 7.11
CA SER A 98 1.77 -5.92 5.83
C SER A 98 1.51 -7.42 5.95
N GLY A 99 2.07 -8.08 6.96
CA GLY A 99 2.07 -9.53 7.10
C GLY A 99 2.84 -10.24 5.99
N LEU A 100 3.76 -9.56 5.30
CA LEU A 100 4.54 -10.14 4.21
C LEU A 100 5.88 -10.69 4.74
N ASP A 101 5.90 -11.99 5.03
CA ASP A 101 7.08 -12.71 5.52
C ASP A 101 8.22 -12.75 4.49
N GLY A 102 9.46 -12.74 4.97
CA GLY A 102 10.66 -13.02 4.16
C GLY A 102 11.14 -11.92 3.21
N ILE A 103 10.42 -10.80 3.09
CA ILE A 103 10.78 -9.69 2.18
C ILE A 103 11.65 -8.64 2.87
N PHE A 104 11.42 -8.43 4.17
CA PHE A 104 12.04 -7.35 4.93
C PHE A 104 13.28 -7.79 5.72
N ASN A 105 13.64 -9.06 5.66
CA ASN A 105 14.84 -9.62 6.27
C ASN A 105 16.06 -9.32 5.40
N VAL A 106 16.52 -8.08 5.49
CA VAL A 106 17.79 -7.67 4.90
C VAL A 106 18.85 -7.73 6.00
N ASP A 107 19.89 -8.54 5.77
CA ASP A 107 21.04 -8.56 6.65
C ASP A 107 21.88 -7.31 6.44
N TYR A 108 22.18 -6.61 7.53
CA TYR A 108 22.97 -5.40 7.54
C TYR A 108 24.21 -5.63 8.40
N PRO A 109 25.26 -6.24 7.83
CA PRO A 109 26.52 -6.37 8.54
C PRO A 109 27.03 -4.96 8.83
N ASN A 110 27.15 -4.62 10.12
CA ASN A 110 27.69 -3.35 10.65
C ASN A 110 26.72 -2.14 10.67
N LEU A 111 25.49 -2.32 11.15
CA LEU A 111 24.65 -1.16 11.51
C LEU A 111 25.32 -0.30 12.58
N GLN A 112 25.67 0.94 12.22
CA GLN A 112 26.23 1.90 13.16
C GLN A 112 25.18 2.31 14.21
N ARG A 113 25.61 2.61 15.44
CA ARG A 113 24.71 3.12 16.50
C ARG A 113 23.97 4.39 16.06
N HIS A 114 24.64 5.24 15.30
CA HIS A 114 24.08 6.47 14.71
C HIS A 114 24.09 6.34 13.18
N MET A 115 22.89 6.29 12.61
CA MET A 115 22.68 6.01 11.19
C MET A 115 22.50 7.26 10.34
N GLY A 116 22.30 8.43 10.99
CA GLY A 116 21.98 9.66 10.27
C GLY A 116 20.61 9.56 9.60
N PHE A 117 20.48 10.10 8.41
CA PHE A 117 19.27 9.90 7.60
C PHE A 117 19.04 8.42 7.28
N ALA A 118 17.80 7.96 7.45
CA ALA A 118 17.36 6.64 6.99
C ALA A 118 15.90 6.67 6.51
N LYS A 119 15.62 5.91 5.45
CA LYS A 119 14.32 5.77 4.81
C LYS A 119 14.07 4.32 4.43
N HIS A 120 12.89 3.82 4.77
CA HIS A 120 12.32 2.59 4.25
C HIS A 120 11.08 2.94 3.45
N GLU A 121 10.91 2.34 2.29
CA GLU A 121 9.75 2.57 1.44
C GLU A 121 9.32 1.28 0.75
N LEU A 122 8.05 0.94 0.92
CA LEU A 122 7.36 -0.12 0.21
C LEU A 122 6.36 0.52 -0.75
N LYS A 123 6.41 0.13 -2.02
CA LYS A 123 5.45 0.50 -3.05
C LYS A 123 4.86 -0.75 -3.64
N TRP A 124 3.55 -0.91 -3.55
CA TRP A 124 2.85 -2.04 -4.16
C TRP A 124 1.82 -1.54 -5.15
N THR A 125 2.05 -1.84 -6.43
CA THR A 125 1.23 -1.40 -7.56
C THR A 125 0.35 -2.55 -8.04
N PHE A 126 -0.95 -2.28 -8.11
CA PHE A 126 -1.97 -3.10 -8.74
C PHE A 126 -2.24 -2.50 -10.12
N PHE A 127 -1.91 -3.23 -11.18
CA PHE A 127 -2.20 -2.77 -12.54
C PHE A 127 -3.67 -3.01 -12.88
N GLN A 128 -4.10 -2.48 -14.02
CA GLN A 128 -5.48 -2.54 -14.49
C GLN A 128 -6.03 -3.96 -14.48
N SER A 129 -5.25 -4.94 -14.91
CA SER A 129 -5.62 -6.37 -14.88
C SER A 129 -5.93 -6.88 -13.47
N GLN A 130 -5.14 -6.52 -12.45
CA GLN A 130 -5.43 -6.90 -11.06
C GLN A 130 -6.64 -6.15 -10.52
N THR A 131 -6.81 -4.87 -10.85
CA THR A 131 -8.01 -4.11 -10.45
C THR A 131 -9.28 -4.71 -11.04
N LEU A 132 -9.27 -5.07 -12.33
CA LEU A 132 -10.35 -5.79 -13.00
C LEU A 132 -10.65 -7.12 -12.33
N ARG A 133 -9.63 -7.91 -12.02
CA ARG A 133 -9.80 -9.20 -11.34
C ARG A 133 -10.43 -9.04 -9.96
N MET A 134 -9.99 -8.07 -9.17
CA MET A 134 -10.58 -7.78 -7.86
C MET A 134 -12.06 -7.39 -7.99
N MET A 135 -12.40 -6.51 -8.94
CA MET A 135 -13.79 -6.14 -9.22
C MET A 135 -14.63 -7.34 -9.64
N TYR A 136 -14.12 -8.14 -10.58
CA TYR A 136 -14.77 -9.36 -11.05
C TYR A 136 -15.07 -10.31 -9.90
N ILE A 137 -14.06 -10.71 -9.12
CA ILE A 137 -14.23 -11.62 -7.98
C ILE A 137 -15.24 -11.08 -6.97
N ALA A 138 -15.17 -9.79 -6.65
CA ALA A 138 -16.13 -9.18 -5.72
C ALA A 138 -17.58 -9.25 -6.24
N THR A 139 -17.80 -9.19 -7.55
CA THR A 139 -19.12 -9.28 -8.18
C THR A 139 -19.60 -10.70 -8.45
N SER A 140 -18.69 -11.64 -8.74
CA SER A 140 -19.01 -13.00 -9.17
C SER A 140 -19.00 -14.01 -8.02
N THR A 141 -18.26 -13.74 -6.94
CA THR A 141 -18.12 -14.68 -5.82
C THR A 141 -19.09 -14.34 -4.70
N PRO A 142 -19.82 -15.33 -4.13
CA PRO A 142 -20.69 -15.10 -2.99
C PRO A 142 -19.92 -14.50 -1.81
N ARG A 143 -20.50 -13.46 -1.18
CA ARG A 143 -19.90 -12.75 -0.02
C ARG A 143 -19.44 -13.71 1.08
N LYS A 144 -20.25 -14.74 1.37
CA LYS A 144 -19.95 -15.74 2.39
C LYS A 144 -18.64 -16.47 2.13
N GLN A 145 -18.34 -16.84 0.88
CA GLN A 145 -17.09 -17.54 0.55
C GLN A 145 -15.85 -16.66 0.77
N LEU A 146 -15.96 -15.34 0.53
CA LEU A 146 -14.86 -14.41 0.77
C LEU A 146 -14.66 -14.13 2.27
N GLN A 147 -15.76 -14.12 3.05
CA GLN A 147 -15.70 -14.06 4.51
C GLN A 147 -15.11 -15.34 5.13
N GLU A 148 -15.45 -16.52 4.59
CA GLU A 148 -14.86 -17.80 4.98
C GLU A 148 -13.35 -17.81 4.73
N LYS A 149 -12.89 -17.33 3.57
CA LYS A 149 -11.46 -17.14 3.29
C LYS A 149 -10.78 -16.20 4.29
N MET A 150 -11.43 -15.10 4.68
CA MET A 150 -10.89 -14.21 5.70
C MET A 150 -10.78 -14.91 7.06
N LYS A 151 -11.80 -15.67 7.43
CA LYS A 151 -11.81 -16.46 8.66
C LYS A 151 -10.65 -17.46 8.68
N GLU A 152 -10.47 -18.22 7.60
CA GLU A 152 -9.35 -19.14 7.42
C GLU A 152 -8.00 -18.44 7.58
N LEU A 153 -7.81 -17.25 7.00
CA LEU A 153 -6.56 -16.49 7.13
C LEU A 153 -6.23 -16.14 8.59
N VAL A 154 -7.24 -15.74 9.38
CA VAL A 154 -7.06 -15.39 10.80
C VAL A 154 -6.86 -16.65 11.65
N GLU A 155 -7.69 -17.67 11.49
CA GLU A 155 -7.60 -18.92 12.26
C GLU A 155 -6.28 -19.66 12.00
N ASN A 156 -5.82 -19.70 10.74
CA ASN A 156 -4.53 -20.30 10.39
C ASN A 156 -3.36 -19.56 11.04
N TYR A 157 -3.47 -18.25 11.25
CA TYR A 157 -2.42 -17.50 11.94
C TYR A 157 -2.32 -17.91 13.41
N PHE A 158 -3.42 -17.90 14.14
CA PHE A 158 -3.42 -18.27 15.57
C PHE A 158 -3.12 -19.75 15.80
N SER A 159 -3.48 -20.62 14.84
CA SER A 159 -3.14 -22.04 14.90
C SER A 159 -1.66 -22.31 14.64
N ASN A 160 -1.01 -21.56 13.75
CA ASN A 160 0.39 -21.79 13.36
C ASN A 160 1.40 -20.98 14.20
N TYR A 161 0.98 -19.89 14.85
CA TYR A 161 1.89 -18.99 15.56
C TYR A 161 1.45 -18.74 17.01
N SER A 162 2.16 -19.35 17.95
CA SER A 162 1.95 -19.11 19.39
C SER A 162 2.58 -17.81 19.90
N THR A 163 3.50 -17.20 19.15
CA THR A 163 4.30 -16.03 19.59
C THR A 163 3.77 -14.68 19.10
N ASP A 164 2.65 -14.66 18.37
CA ASP A 164 2.09 -13.44 17.75
C ASP A 164 3.16 -12.60 17.01
N PRO A 165 3.84 -13.14 15.96
CA PRO A 165 4.93 -12.45 15.28
C PRO A 165 4.51 -11.12 14.64
N LEU A 166 3.24 -10.99 14.25
CA LEU A 166 2.68 -9.74 13.72
C LEU A 166 2.25 -8.77 14.83
N LYS A 167 2.37 -9.16 16.10
CA LYS A 167 1.99 -8.37 17.29
C LYS A 167 0.54 -7.85 17.21
N VAL A 168 -0.35 -8.59 16.53
CA VAL A 168 -1.73 -8.16 16.27
C VAL A 168 -2.58 -8.12 17.55
N CYS A 169 -2.16 -8.81 18.61
CA CYS A 169 -2.84 -8.74 19.90
C CYS A 169 -2.44 -7.54 20.75
N ARG A 170 -1.20 -7.03 20.61
CA ARG A 170 -0.78 -5.81 21.31
C ARG A 170 -1.52 -4.58 20.81
N SER A 171 -1.90 -4.55 19.53
CA SER A 171 -2.73 -3.47 18.97
C SER A 171 -4.19 -3.48 19.42
N VAL A 172 -4.65 -4.57 20.03
CA VAL A 172 -6.06 -4.79 20.42
C VAL A 172 -6.26 -4.65 21.93
N SER A 173 -5.21 -4.84 22.73
CA SER A 173 -5.25 -4.83 24.20
C SER A 173 -5.32 -3.45 24.86
N ASP A 174 -5.21 -2.35 24.13
CA ASP A 174 -5.30 -0.98 24.67
C ASP A 174 -6.76 -0.51 24.91
N ALA A 175 -7.75 -1.36 24.65
CA ALA A 175 -9.15 -1.06 24.90
C ALA A 175 -9.60 -1.63 26.27
N ASP A 176 -9.62 -0.76 27.28
CA ASP A 176 -10.20 -0.96 28.62
C ASP A 176 -11.64 -1.52 28.56
N SER A 177 -11.81 -2.84 28.46
CA SER A 177 -13.13 -3.45 28.60
C SER A 177 -13.11 -4.76 29.39
N VAL A 178 -13.87 -4.72 30.48
CA VAL A 178 -14.16 -5.78 31.46
C VAL A 178 -14.98 -6.94 30.86
N TYR A 179 -15.25 -6.91 29.55
CA TYR A 179 -15.93 -7.96 28.77
C TYR A 179 -15.21 -8.27 27.44
N SER A 180 -13.88 -8.07 27.38
CA SER A 180 -13.13 -8.16 26.13
C SER A 180 -13.17 -9.57 25.53
N LEU A 181 -13.77 -9.67 24.33
CA LEU A 181 -13.57 -10.77 23.39
C LEU A 181 -12.07 -11.12 23.31
N SER A 182 -11.72 -12.39 23.09
CA SER A 182 -10.32 -12.78 22.85
C SER A 182 -9.73 -11.91 21.72
N CYS A 183 -8.42 -11.62 21.77
CA CYS A 183 -7.73 -10.89 20.70
C CYS A 183 -8.09 -11.43 19.31
N GLU A 184 -8.08 -12.77 19.16
CA GLU A 184 -8.47 -13.46 17.94
C GLU A 184 -9.89 -13.10 17.49
N SER A 185 -10.86 -13.13 18.39
CA SER A 185 -12.25 -12.79 18.09
C SER A 185 -12.40 -11.33 17.64
N GLN A 186 -11.73 -10.39 18.31
CA GLN A 186 -11.75 -8.98 17.95
C GLN A 186 -11.10 -8.72 16.59
N LEU A 187 -9.96 -9.38 16.33
CA LEU A 187 -9.26 -9.29 15.06
C LEU A 187 -10.08 -9.88 13.92
N LEU A 188 -10.72 -11.03 14.13
CA LEU A 188 -11.61 -11.65 13.16
C LEU A 188 -12.79 -10.73 12.84
N GLN A 189 -13.47 -10.20 13.86
CA GLN A 189 -14.60 -9.29 13.67
C GLN A 189 -14.19 -8.04 12.86
N THR A 190 -13.08 -7.41 13.22
CA THR A 190 -12.56 -6.23 12.53
C THR A 190 -12.18 -6.56 11.08
N SER A 191 -11.57 -7.72 10.85
CA SER A 191 -11.17 -8.18 9.52
C SER A 191 -12.38 -8.50 8.63
N LEU A 192 -13.44 -9.11 9.18
CA LEU A 192 -14.69 -9.38 8.46
C LEU A 192 -15.41 -8.08 8.10
N GLN A 193 -15.50 -7.13 9.02
CA GLN A 193 -16.08 -5.81 8.75
C GLN A 193 -15.32 -5.05 7.65
N ALA A 194 -13.99 -5.05 7.71
CA ALA A 194 -13.17 -4.44 6.68
C ALA A 194 -13.32 -5.15 5.33
N THR A 195 -13.37 -6.48 5.33
CA THR A 195 -13.63 -7.30 4.13
C THR A 195 -14.94 -6.89 3.48
N ASP A 196 -16.02 -6.77 4.25
CA ASP A 196 -17.31 -6.36 3.70
C ASP A 196 -17.26 -4.99 3.03
N LYS A 197 -16.58 -4.04 3.66
CA LYS A 197 -16.40 -2.69 3.11
C LYS A 197 -15.52 -2.70 1.86
N MET A 198 -14.47 -3.53 1.81
CA MET A 198 -13.67 -3.76 0.59
C MET A 198 -14.55 -4.29 -0.55
N LEU A 199 -15.40 -5.29 -0.30
CA LEU A 199 -16.27 -5.88 -1.32
C LEU A 199 -17.32 -4.89 -1.82
N ILE A 200 -17.91 -4.09 -0.93
CA ILE A 200 -18.84 -3.01 -1.31
C ILE A 200 -18.14 -2.00 -2.22
N ALA A 201 -16.92 -1.57 -1.86
CA ALA A 201 -16.14 -0.64 -2.66
C ALA A 201 -15.80 -1.23 -4.04
N LEU A 202 -15.34 -2.48 -4.12
CA LEU A 202 -15.03 -3.16 -5.39
C LEU A 202 -16.26 -3.32 -6.29
N LYS A 203 -17.42 -3.69 -5.73
CA LYS A 203 -18.69 -3.75 -6.48
C LYS A 203 -19.10 -2.39 -7.02
N LYS A 204 -18.92 -1.34 -6.21
CA LYS A 204 -19.19 0.04 -6.64
C LYS A 204 -18.19 0.50 -7.72
N MET A 205 -16.91 0.16 -7.61
CA MET A 205 -15.94 0.41 -8.68
C MET A 205 -16.36 -0.26 -9.99
N ALA A 206 -16.82 -1.52 -9.93
CA ALA A 206 -17.27 -2.25 -11.11
C ALA A 206 -18.43 -1.53 -11.83
N SER A 207 -19.37 -0.92 -11.09
CA SER A 207 -20.48 -0.18 -11.69
C SER A 207 -20.09 1.21 -12.22
N LEU A 208 -18.97 1.77 -11.76
CA LEU A 208 -18.49 3.11 -12.11
C LEU A 208 -17.42 3.12 -13.20
N HIS A 209 -16.73 2.00 -13.45
CA HIS A 209 -15.48 1.98 -14.22
C HIS A 209 -15.56 2.64 -15.61
N ASP A 210 -16.71 2.53 -16.28
CA ASP A 210 -16.98 3.14 -17.59
C ASP A 210 -17.89 4.39 -17.52
N LYS A 211 -18.34 4.78 -16.33
CA LYS A 211 -19.38 5.81 -16.15
C LYS A 211 -18.88 7.09 -15.48
N ASP A 212 -18.11 6.94 -14.40
CA ASP A 212 -17.63 8.06 -13.59
C ASP A 212 -16.26 7.75 -13.02
N ARG A 213 -15.23 8.30 -13.68
CA ARG A 213 -13.83 8.09 -13.31
C ARG A 213 -13.47 8.72 -11.98
N LYS A 214 -14.06 9.87 -11.65
CA LYS A 214 -13.76 10.59 -10.41
C LYS A 214 -14.33 9.84 -9.21
N GLU A 215 -15.58 9.40 -9.31
CA GLU A 215 -16.16 8.57 -8.26
C GLU A 215 -15.52 7.17 -8.22
N PHE A 216 -15.06 6.63 -9.36
CA PHE A 216 -14.29 5.39 -9.40
C PHE A 216 -12.99 5.51 -8.58
N THR A 217 -12.19 6.56 -8.79
CA THR A 217 -10.90 6.73 -8.09
C THR A 217 -11.09 7.02 -6.60
N LEU A 218 -12.10 7.81 -6.24
CA LEU A 218 -12.50 8.02 -4.84
C LEU A 218 -12.97 6.72 -4.17
N THR A 219 -13.73 5.89 -4.88
CA THR A 219 -14.16 4.57 -4.38
C THR A 219 -12.96 3.64 -4.24
N TYR A 220 -11.98 3.72 -5.14
CA TYR A 220 -10.75 2.92 -5.05
C TYR A 220 -9.88 3.35 -3.86
N ALA A 221 -9.83 4.65 -3.53
CA ALA A 221 -9.21 5.13 -2.31
C ALA A 221 -9.91 4.62 -1.03
N LYS A 222 -11.26 4.58 -1.03
CA LYS A 222 -12.04 3.97 0.05
C LYS A 222 -11.77 2.47 0.17
N TYR A 223 -11.66 1.74 -0.94
CA TYR A 223 -11.17 0.36 -0.92
C TYR A 223 -9.81 0.29 -0.22
N GLY A 224 -8.88 1.18 -0.57
CA GLY A 224 -7.57 1.31 0.06
C GLY A 224 -7.64 1.50 1.58
N GLN A 225 -8.53 2.37 2.06
CA GLN A 225 -8.76 2.57 3.50
C GLN A 225 -9.09 1.24 4.21
N TYR A 226 -9.96 0.42 3.63
CA TYR A 226 -10.38 -0.86 4.22
C TYR A 226 -9.34 -1.96 4.02
N PHE A 227 -8.68 -1.99 2.87
CA PHE A 227 -7.56 -2.88 2.56
C PHE A 227 -6.41 -2.74 3.57
N LEU A 228 -6.19 -1.52 4.09
CA LEU A 228 -5.11 -1.20 5.04
C LEU A 228 -5.52 -1.31 6.51
N THR A 229 -6.62 -2.00 6.81
CA THR A 229 -7.11 -2.13 8.19
C THR A 229 -6.16 -2.97 9.04
N ASN A 230 -5.70 -4.12 8.51
CA ASN A 230 -4.79 -5.02 9.20
C ASN A 230 -4.05 -5.94 8.19
N PRO A 231 -3.10 -6.78 8.64
CA PRO A 231 -2.33 -7.67 7.75
C PRO A 231 -3.20 -8.67 6.98
N PHE A 232 -4.32 -9.11 7.56
CA PHE A 232 -5.20 -10.10 6.94
C PHE A 232 -6.01 -9.50 5.81
N THR A 233 -6.45 -8.23 5.92
CA THR A 233 -7.08 -7.51 4.80
C THR A 233 -6.10 -7.29 3.65
N ILE A 234 -4.82 -7.06 3.96
CA ILE A 234 -3.76 -6.98 2.95
C ILE A 234 -3.56 -8.34 2.26
N ARG A 235 -3.44 -9.43 3.02
CA ARG A 235 -3.33 -10.80 2.49
C ARG A 235 -4.55 -11.18 1.64
N LEU A 236 -5.76 -10.85 2.07
CA LEU A 236 -6.96 -11.09 1.26
C LEU A 236 -6.93 -10.26 -0.03
N GLY A 237 -6.60 -8.96 0.03
CA GLY A 237 -6.48 -8.12 -1.16
C GLY A 237 -5.44 -8.65 -2.16
N MET A 238 -4.33 -9.21 -1.67
CA MET A 238 -3.33 -9.90 -2.50
C MET A 238 -3.92 -11.11 -3.25
N LEU A 239 -4.68 -11.95 -2.55
CA LEU A 239 -5.34 -13.12 -3.15
C LEU A 239 -6.39 -12.69 -4.19
N LEU A 240 -7.12 -11.59 -3.92
CA LEU A 240 -8.09 -11.01 -4.86
C LEU A 240 -7.42 -10.36 -6.07
N ALA A 241 -6.24 -9.76 -5.90
CA ALA A 241 -5.45 -9.20 -6.99
C ALA A 241 -4.86 -10.29 -7.89
N GLY A 242 -4.45 -11.42 -7.31
CA GLY A 242 -3.87 -12.54 -8.05
C GLY A 242 -2.49 -12.21 -8.63
N LYS A 243 -2.10 -12.93 -9.68
CA LYS A 243 -0.77 -12.79 -10.29
C LYS A 243 -0.56 -11.40 -10.92
N GLY A 244 0.67 -10.88 -10.80
CA GLY A 244 1.18 -9.78 -11.63
C GLY A 244 1.26 -8.41 -10.95
N SER A 245 0.69 -8.22 -9.76
CA SER A 245 0.93 -7.00 -9.00
C SER A 245 2.41 -6.90 -8.60
N ARG A 246 2.96 -5.69 -8.62
CA ARG A 246 4.39 -5.43 -8.40
C ARG A 246 4.62 -4.77 -7.06
N LEU A 247 5.51 -5.34 -6.26
CA LEU A 247 5.94 -4.81 -4.97
C LEU A 247 7.42 -4.45 -5.04
N ASP A 248 7.73 -3.18 -4.83
CA ASP A 248 9.09 -2.65 -4.76
C ASP A 248 9.38 -2.21 -3.32
N TYR A 249 10.45 -2.74 -2.74
CA TYR A 249 10.94 -2.37 -1.43
C TYR A 249 12.31 -1.72 -1.56
N SER A 250 12.47 -0.55 -0.93
CA SER A 250 13.71 0.21 -0.95
C SER A 250 14.09 0.68 0.44
N ILE A 251 15.39 0.65 0.69
CA ILE A 251 16.00 1.19 1.89
C ILE A 251 17.16 2.08 1.48
N GLU A 252 17.18 3.29 2.04
CA GLU A 252 18.14 4.34 1.73
C GLU A 252 18.61 4.97 3.05
N GLY A 253 19.87 5.38 3.12
CA GLY A 253 20.40 6.08 4.29
C GLY A 253 21.82 6.57 4.09
N GLU A 254 22.27 7.47 4.95
CA GLU A 254 23.62 8.07 4.88
C GLU A 254 24.74 7.06 5.13
N LYS A 255 24.47 6.06 5.97
CA LYS A 255 25.48 5.12 6.49
C LYS A 255 25.19 3.67 6.16
N ILE A 256 24.35 3.44 5.17
CA ILE A 256 24.01 2.12 4.65
C ILE A 256 24.02 2.16 3.13
N ASN A 257 24.40 1.03 2.54
CA ASN A 257 24.23 0.87 1.11
C ASN A 257 22.74 0.84 0.78
N ARG A 258 22.40 1.47 -0.34
CA ARG A 258 21.05 1.41 -0.89
C ARG A 258 20.67 -0.04 -1.16
N TYR A 259 19.52 -0.45 -0.64
CA TYR A 259 18.95 -1.76 -0.93
C TYR A 259 17.67 -1.57 -1.74
N LEU A 260 17.54 -2.34 -2.82
CA LEU A 260 16.37 -2.37 -3.69
C LEU A 260 15.99 -3.83 -3.94
N SER A 261 14.72 -4.15 -3.78
CA SER A 261 14.18 -5.45 -4.13
C SER A 261 12.81 -5.32 -4.75
N SER A 262 12.55 -6.10 -5.78
CA SER A 262 11.26 -6.11 -6.49
C SER A 262 10.69 -7.52 -6.44
N TYR A 263 9.37 -7.60 -6.30
CA TYR A 263 8.61 -8.84 -6.23
C TYR A 263 7.37 -8.74 -7.12
N LYS A 264 6.90 -9.88 -7.60
CA LYS A 264 5.62 -10.03 -8.28
C LYS A 264 4.75 -11.04 -7.54
N THR A 265 3.45 -10.80 -7.48
CA THR A 265 2.51 -11.79 -6.96
C THR A 265 2.33 -12.96 -7.93
N THR A 266 2.22 -14.18 -7.40
CA THR A 266 1.84 -15.41 -8.12
C THR A 266 0.33 -15.62 -8.10
N GLU A 267 -0.16 -16.69 -8.74
CA GLU A 267 -1.59 -17.03 -8.73
C GLU A 267 -2.10 -17.37 -7.32
N GLU A 268 -1.24 -17.97 -6.51
CA GLU A 268 -1.51 -18.38 -5.12
C GLU A 268 -1.41 -17.21 -4.14
N GLY A 269 -1.15 -15.99 -4.62
CA GLY A 269 -0.90 -14.82 -3.79
C GLY A 269 0.43 -14.88 -3.04
N GLN A 270 1.42 -15.62 -3.54
CA GLN A 270 2.78 -15.59 -3.00
C GLN A 270 3.59 -14.50 -3.67
N LEU A 271 4.65 -14.03 -3.02
CA LEU A 271 5.56 -13.03 -3.57
C LEU A 271 6.83 -13.70 -4.09
N LYS A 272 7.06 -13.60 -5.40
CA LYS A 272 8.28 -14.09 -6.05
C LYS A 272 9.19 -12.92 -6.36
N LYS A 273 10.46 -13.01 -5.92
CA LYS A 273 11.47 -12.00 -6.23
C LYS A 273 11.66 -11.90 -7.75
N VAL A 274 11.77 -10.67 -8.25
CA VAL A 274 12.11 -10.36 -9.64
C VAL A 274 13.62 -10.25 -9.72
N ASP A 275 14.27 -11.22 -10.36
CA ASP A 275 15.72 -11.18 -10.56
C ASP A 275 16.08 -10.01 -11.47
N SER A 276 17.01 -9.18 -11.01
CA SER A 276 17.38 -7.90 -11.62
C SER A 276 18.05 -8.01 -13.01
N GLN A 277 18.15 -9.22 -13.59
CA GLN A 277 18.94 -9.49 -14.80
C GLN A 277 18.21 -10.27 -15.92
N ARG A 278 16.88 -10.40 -15.91
CA ARG A 278 16.18 -11.04 -17.05
C ARG A 278 14.97 -10.26 -17.55
N ASN A 279 15.16 -9.71 -18.76
CA ASN A 279 14.20 -9.29 -19.77
C ASN A 279 13.18 -8.21 -19.38
N GLU A 280 13.54 -6.99 -19.77
CA GLU A 280 12.64 -5.89 -20.10
C GLU A 280 11.75 -6.21 -21.33
N ASN A 281 11.07 -7.36 -21.39
CA ASN A 281 10.15 -7.68 -22.50
C ASN A 281 8.83 -8.37 -22.11
N ASP A 282 8.44 -8.38 -20.83
CA ASP A 282 7.10 -8.86 -20.43
C ASP A 282 6.05 -7.73 -20.54
N ASP A 283 4.81 -8.10 -20.88
CA ASP A 283 3.61 -7.26 -21.09
C ASP A 283 3.35 -6.15 -20.04
N ALA A 284 4.00 -6.23 -18.88
CA ALA A 284 4.10 -5.15 -17.90
C ALA A 284 4.79 -3.89 -18.44
N ILE A 285 5.49 -3.92 -19.58
CA ILE A 285 6.22 -2.78 -20.15
C ILE A 285 5.32 -1.86 -20.95
N VAL A 286 4.24 -2.34 -21.56
CA VAL A 286 3.30 -1.45 -22.26
C VAL A 286 2.43 -0.69 -21.24
N GLU A 287 1.94 -1.37 -20.20
CA GLU A 287 1.24 -0.70 -19.08
C GLU A 287 2.21 0.15 -18.26
N SER A 288 3.39 -0.34 -17.91
CA SER A 288 4.36 0.47 -17.16
C SER A 288 4.95 1.61 -17.99
N ASN A 289 5.08 1.55 -19.31
CA ASN A 289 5.55 2.72 -20.08
C ASN A 289 4.50 3.83 -20.15
N ASN A 290 3.21 3.49 -20.20
CA ASN A 290 2.13 4.49 -20.15
C ASN A 290 1.94 5.02 -18.71
N LEU A 291 2.02 4.16 -17.70
CA LEU A 291 1.99 4.55 -16.29
C LEU A 291 3.25 5.33 -15.88
N ASN A 292 4.42 4.95 -16.39
CA ASN A 292 5.72 5.61 -16.16
C ASN A 292 5.83 6.88 -16.97
N ARG A 293 5.18 7.04 -18.13
CA ARG A 293 5.07 8.35 -18.80
C ARG A 293 4.17 9.29 -18.01
N GLY A 294 3.00 8.83 -17.57
CA GLY A 294 2.15 9.59 -16.65
C GLY A 294 2.87 9.92 -15.34
N ARG A 295 3.56 8.96 -14.72
CA ARG A 295 4.35 9.15 -13.50
C ARG A 295 5.63 9.96 -13.72
N ALA A 296 6.32 9.86 -14.85
CA ALA A 296 7.52 10.66 -15.13
C ALA A 296 7.16 12.11 -15.40
N LEU A 297 5.97 12.39 -15.96
CA LEU A 297 5.41 13.73 -16.03
C LEU A 297 5.06 14.30 -14.64
N ILE A 298 4.62 13.45 -13.71
CA ILE A 298 4.30 13.83 -12.31
C ILE A 298 5.57 13.99 -11.46
N LEU A 299 6.50 13.03 -11.52
CA LEU A 299 7.75 13.00 -10.74
C LEU A 299 8.82 13.95 -11.31
N GLY A 300 8.77 14.26 -12.60
CA GLY A 300 9.58 15.33 -13.21
C GLY A 300 9.14 16.74 -12.79
N ASN A 301 7.97 16.86 -12.14
CA ASN A 301 7.41 18.09 -11.59
C ASN A 301 7.54 18.19 -10.06
N GLU A 302 8.37 17.36 -9.41
CA GLU A 302 8.84 17.63 -8.05
C GLU A 302 9.78 18.85 -8.05
N LYS A 303 9.22 20.04 -8.30
CA LYS A 303 9.71 21.24 -7.63
C LYS A 303 9.44 21.04 -6.14
N PRO A 304 10.40 21.32 -5.25
CA PRO A 304 10.22 21.12 -3.82
C PRO A 304 9.08 22.02 -3.34
N TYR A 305 7.93 21.42 -3.02
CA TYR A 305 6.91 22.11 -2.26
C TYR A 305 7.43 22.31 -0.84
N ILE A 306 8.10 23.45 -0.65
CA ILE A 306 8.24 24.12 0.63
C ILE A 306 6.82 24.48 1.06
N ILE A 307 6.25 23.73 1.98
CA ILE A 307 5.07 24.20 2.73
C ILE A 307 5.60 25.29 3.67
N ASN A 308 5.58 26.53 3.18
CA ASN A 308 5.67 27.72 4.03
C ASN A 308 4.30 27.92 4.69
N GLY A 309 4.34 28.37 5.94
CA GLY A 309 3.27 28.23 6.92
C GLY A 309 1.94 28.90 6.57
N LEU A 310 0.90 28.32 7.15
CA LEU A 310 -0.18 28.98 7.90
C LEU A 310 -0.49 28.11 9.12
#